data_AF-A0A0N1EH91-F1
#
_entry.id   AF-A0A0N1EH91-F1
#
_cell.length_a   1.000
_cell.length_b   1.000
_cell.length_c   1.000
_cell.angle_alpha   90.00
_cell.angle_beta   90.00
_cell.angle_gamma   90.00
#
_symmetry.space_group_name_H-M   'P 1'
#
loop_
_entity.id
_entity.type
_entity.pdbx_description
1 polymer ?
#
loop_
_entity_poly.entity_id
_entity_poly.type
_entity_poly.pdbx_seq_one_letter_code
_entity_poly.pdbx_strand_id
1 'polypeptide(L)' 'MDILIKNEAGTAPVATAQSDDANINANDLHVTNLDPTGLIILNSDYLVGLDDGTGMVGRTCIEKNGNTATFRK' A
#
# COMPACT_ATOMS: atom_id res chain seq x y z
N MET A 1 3.07 -11.47 -0.22
CA MET A 1 3.16 -10.95 1.16
C MET A 1 1.93 -10.11 1.41
N ASP A 2 1.35 -10.24 2.60
CA ASP A 2 0.11 -9.57 2.97
C ASP A 2 0.43 -8.14 3.39
N ILE A 3 -0.26 -7.18 2.76
CA ILE A 3 0.01 -5.76 2.92
C ILE A 3 -1.16 -5.09 3.62
N LEU A 4 -0.84 -4.26 4.60
CA LEU A 4 -1.78 -3.32 5.20
C LEU A 4 -1.43 -1.90 4.77
N ILE A 5 -2.46 -1.20 4.29
CA ILE A 5 -2.39 0.19 3.89
C ILE A 5 -3.24 0.99 4.87
N LYS A 6 -2.64 1.99 5.49
CA LYS A 6 -3.30 2.97 6.34
C LYS A 6 -3.33 4.33 5.66
N ASN A 7 -4.20 5.21 6.13
CA ASN A 7 -4.16 6.62 5.77
C ASN A 7 -2.78 7.25 6.07
N GLU A 8 -2.56 8.44 5.56
CA GLU A 8 -1.32 9.22 5.71
C GLU A 8 -0.92 9.43 7.18
N ALA A 9 -1.91 9.50 8.08
CA ALA A 9 -1.69 9.63 9.53
C ALA A 9 -1.30 8.31 10.21
N GLY A 10 -1.41 7.16 9.53
CA GLY A 10 -1.13 5.84 10.10
C GLY A 10 -2.11 5.37 11.17
N THR A 11 -3.26 6.04 11.32
CA THR A 11 -4.22 5.83 12.41
C THR A 11 -5.31 4.83 12.06
N ALA A 12 -5.68 4.72 10.78
CA ALA A 12 -6.77 3.86 10.34
C ALA A 12 -6.35 3.02 9.13
N PRO A 13 -6.63 1.70 9.14
CA PRO A 13 -6.50 0.87 7.94
C PRO A 13 -7.53 1.31 6.89
N VAL A 14 -7.08 1.46 5.65
CA VAL A 14 -7.92 1.89 4.51
C VAL A 14 -8.00 0.83 3.41
N ALA A 15 -7.00 -0.03 3.29
CA ALA A 15 -7.04 -1.17 2.39
C ALA A 15 -6.06 -2.27 2.81
N THR A 16 -6.33 -3.48 2.34
CA THR A 16 -5.37 -4.59 2.33
C THR A 16 -5.04 -4.97 0.90
N ALA A 17 -3.87 -5.57 0.70
CA ALA A 17 -3.43 -6.02 -0.60
C ALA A 17 -2.44 -7.19 -0.47
N GLN A 18 -1.98 -7.70 -1.61
CA GLN A 18 -0.90 -8.66 -1.72
C GLN A 18 0.25 -8.04 -2.51
N SER A 19 1.49 -8.37 -2.19
CA SER A 19 2.65 -8.02 -3.03
C SER A 19 3.49 -9.26 -3.33
N ASP A 20 3.95 -9.35 -4.58
CA ASP A 20 4.90 -10.36 -5.03
C ASP A 20 6.35 -9.85 -4.97
N ASP A 21 6.57 -8.62 -4.52
CA ASP A 21 7.91 -8.08 -4.33
C ASP A 21 8.65 -8.86 -3.23
N ALA A 22 9.94 -9.14 -3.44
CA ALA A 22 10.74 -9.89 -2.47
C ALA A 22 10.99 -9.13 -1.15
N ASN A 23 10.71 -7.82 -1.12
CA ASN A 23 11.03 -6.96 0.02
C ASN A 23 10.02 -5.83 0.21
N ILE A 24 9.38 -5.78 1.38
CA ILE A 24 8.47 -4.70 1.79
C ILE A 24 9.11 -3.31 1.74
N ASN A 25 10.45 -3.24 1.80
CA ASN A 25 11.22 -2.00 1.73
C ASN A 25 11.65 -1.59 0.32
N ALA A 26 11.15 -2.24 -0.73
CA ALA A 26 11.36 -1.80 -2.11
C ALA A 26 11.00 -0.31 -2.28
N ASN A 27 11.73 0.39 -3.17
CA ASN A 27 11.44 1.80 -3.45
C ASN A 27 10.02 1.96 -4.00
N ASP A 28 9.68 1.09 -4.94
CA ASP A 28 8.34 0.97 -5.52
C ASP A 28 7.80 -0.38 -5.08
N LEU A 29 6.70 -0.37 -4.34
CA LEU A 29 6.02 -1.57 -3.89
C LEU A 29 4.79 -1.77 -4.76
N HIS A 30 4.81 -2.81 -5.59
CA HIS A 30 3.67 -3.19 -6.39
C HIS A 30 2.73 -4.07 -5.57
N VAL A 31 1.43 -3.77 -5.62
CA VAL A 31 0.42 -4.55 -4.93
C VAL A 31 -0.71 -4.96 -5.87
N THR A 32 -1.29 -6.12 -5.59
CA THR A 32 -2.44 -6.73 -6.24
C THR A 32 -3.52 -7.07 -5.20
N ASN A 33 -4.69 -7.50 -5.63
CA ASN A 33 -5.81 -7.87 -4.74
C ASN A 33 -6.17 -6.77 -3.74
N LEU A 34 -6.11 -5.51 -4.19
CA LEU A 34 -6.37 -4.33 -3.37
C LEU A 34 -7.87 -4.22 -3.02
N ASP A 35 -8.17 -4.23 -1.72
CA ASP A 35 -9.53 -4.20 -1.18
C ASP A 35 -9.62 -3.38 0.14
N PRO A 36 -10.52 -2.38 0.27
CA PRO A 36 -11.34 -1.79 -0.79
C PRO A 36 -10.51 -0.95 -1.76
N THR A 37 -10.84 -1.08 -3.03
CA THR A 37 -10.11 -0.38 -4.09
C THR A 37 -10.43 1.12 -4.14
N GLY A 38 -11.63 1.53 -3.75
CA GLY A 38 -12.10 2.91 -3.85
C GLY A 38 -11.44 3.91 -2.88
N LEU A 39 -10.71 3.42 -1.87
CA LEU A 39 -10.04 4.27 -0.87
C LEU A 39 -8.59 4.60 -1.20
N ILE A 40 -8.01 3.93 -2.20
CA ILE A 40 -6.67 4.25 -2.70
C ILE A 40 -6.81 5.22 -3.87
N ILE A 41 -6.19 6.39 -3.73
CA ILE A 41 -6.25 7.53 -4.63
C ILE A 41 -4.86 7.77 -5.20
N LEU A 42 -4.79 7.97 -6.52
CA LEU A 42 -3.54 8.30 -7.21
C LEU A 42 -2.99 9.63 -6.69
N ASN A 43 -1.67 9.72 -6.55
CA ASN A 43 -0.92 10.87 -6.02
C ASN A 43 -1.26 11.24 -4.56
N SER A 44 -1.85 10.31 -3.80
CA SER A 44 -2.06 10.47 -2.35
C SER A 44 -1.06 9.65 -1.55
N ASP A 45 -0.81 10.10 -0.33
CA ASP A 45 0.14 9.48 0.59
C ASP A 45 -0.56 8.50 1.53
N TYR A 46 0.14 7.43 1.85
CA TYR A 46 -0.33 6.33 2.68
C TYR A 46 0.81 5.80 3.55
N LEU A 47 0.46 5.16 4.66
CA LEU A 47 1.40 4.32 5.39
C LEU A 47 1.20 2.88 4.93
N VAL A 48 2.23 2.26 4.35
CA VAL A 48 2.14 0.91 3.77
C VAL A 48 3.17 0.01 4.44
N GLY A 49 2.75 -1.16 4.87
CA GLY A 49 3.60 -2.14 5.55
C GLY A 49 2.98 -3.53 5.52
N LEU A 50 3.55 -4.45 6.32
CA LEU A 50 3.00 -5.78 6.49
C LEU A 50 1.68 -5.73 7.28
N ASP A 51 0.84 -6.73 7.08
CA ASP A 51 -0.47 -6.85 7.72
C ASP A 51 -0.43 -6.98 9.24
N ASP A 52 0.68 -7.53 9.77
CA ASP A 52 1.02 -7.54 11.19
C ASP A 52 1.37 -6.15 11.77
N GLY A 53 1.37 -5.10 10.93
CA GLY A 53 1.65 -3.72 11.31
C GLY A 53 3.13 -3.36 11.33
N THR A 54 4.03 -4.28 10.99
CA THR A 54 5.47 -4.02 10.91
C THR A 54 5.88 -3.45 9.55
N GLY A 55 7.08 -2.87 9.48
CA GLY A 55 7.62 -2.35 8.20
C GLY A 55 6.82 -1.20 7.58
N MET A 56 6.03 -0.50 8.39
CA MET A 56 5.20 0.62 7.96
C MET A 56 6.05 1.83 7.54
N VAL A 57 5.94 2.22 6.27
CA VAL A 57 6.67 3.35 5.69
C VAL A 57 5.70 4.25 4.92
N GLY A 58 5.92 5.56 4.98
CA GLY A 58 5.18 6.53 4.17
C GLY A 58 5.48 6.34 2.69
N ARG A 59 4.44 6.29 1.86
CA ARG A 59 4.55 6.10 0.41
C ARG A 59 3.44 6.84 -0.34
N THR A 60 3.75 7.31 -1.54
CA THR A 60 2.78 7.89 -2.46
C THR A 60 2.28 6.83 -3.45
N CYS A 61 0.96 6.74 -3.68
CA CYS A 61 0.40 5.94 -4.75
C CYS A 61 0.69 6.60 -6.10
N ILE A 62 1.60 6.04 -6.89
CA ILE A 62 2.05 6.61 -8.18
C ILE A 62 1.36 5.97 -9.39
N GLU A 63 0.76 4.79 -9.19
CA GLU A 63 0.01 4.06 -10.20
C GLU A 63 -1.15 3.34 -9.53
N LYS A 64 -2.30 3.32 -10.20
CA LYS A 64 -3.51 2.62 -9.76
C LYS A 64 -4.26 2.11 -10.97
N ASN A 65 -4.55 0.81 -11.02
CA ASN A 65 -5.33 0.22 -12.10
C ASN A 65 -6.21 -0.92 -11.58
N GLY A 66 -7.52 -0.67 -11.47
CA GLY A 66 -8.42 -1.64 -10.84
C GLY A 66 -7.91 -2.01 -9.45
N ASN A 67 -7.78 -3.31 -9.18
CA ASN A 67 -7.33 -3.89 -7.91
C ASN A 67 -5.80 -3.95 -7.74
N THR A 68 -5.03 -3.19 -8.53
CA THR A 68 -3.58 -3.07 -8.38
C THR A 68 -3.16 -1.61 -8.17
N ALA A 69 -2.02 -1.43 -7.50
CA ALA A 69 -1.40 -0.12 -7.30
C ALA A 69 0.12 -0.25 -7.11
N THR A 70 0.84 0.83 -7.35
CA THR A 70 2.27 0.95 -7.03
C THR A 70 2.47 2.09 -6.03
N PHE A 71 3.14 1.80 -4.91
CA PHE A 71 3.42 2.75 -3.83
C PHE A 71 4.92 3.04 -3.73
N ARG A 72 5.32 4.29 -3.97
CA ARG A 72 6.72 4.75 -3.94
C ARG A 72 7.06 5.46 -2.64
N LYS A 73 8.23 5.16 -2.06
CA LYS A 73 8.76 5.85 -0.87
C LYS A 73 9.05 7.34 -1.12
#